data_AF-A0A6G0JDA5-F1
#
_entry.id   AF-A0A6G0JDA5-F1
#
_cell.length_a   1.000
_cell.length_b   1.000
_cell.length_c   1.000
_cell.angle_alpha   90.00
_cell.angle_beta   90.00
_cell.angle_gamma   90.00
#
_symmetry.space_group_name_H-M   'P 1'
#
loop_
_entity.id
_entity.type
_entity.pdbx_description
1 polymer ?
#
loop_
_entity_poly.entity_id
_entity_poly.type
_entity_poly.pdbx_seq_one_letter_code
_entity_poly.pdbx_strand_id
1 'polypeptide(L)'
;MEDYGNMSPEEMSILLFRSMGAFGARGKCVLILLVSLLFAFFLLIPIFWCLRADSTISWYWAVVCIPLWIVDTIYYCCLGCMYASSDAGVDPEDKTQEKPPLYKLYAFLKALLLLVLQIFLALKLNGDLSWTLVEVLIPYFVYDGLNLLERLAGG
;
A
#
# COMPACT_ATOMS: atom_id res chain seq x y z
N MET A 1 -11.78 21.43 -24.96
CA MET A 1 -12.08 20.75 -23.68
C MET A 1 -11.66 19.32 -23.92
N GLU A 2 -10.36 19.07 -23.70
CA GLU A 2 -9.67 17.90 -24.23
C GLU A 2 -10.00 16.64 -23.43
N ASP A 3 -9.98 15.54 -24.16
CA ASP A 3 -10.47 14.21 -23.85
C ASP A 3 -9.57 13.50 -22.82
N TYR A 4 -9.60 13.98 -21.56
CA TYR A 4 -8.87 13.36 -20.44
C TYR A 4 -9.46 12.01 -20.01
N GLY A 5 -10.61 11.62 -20.55
CA GLY A 5 -11.35 10.43 -20.12
C GLY A 5 -10.77 9.10 -20.64
N ASN A 6 -10.02 9.12 -21.74
CA ASN A 6 -9.56 7.91 -22.42
C ASN A 6 -8.02 7.74 -22.44
N MET A 7 -7.32 8.46 -21.57
CA MET A 7 -5.85 8.50 -21.58
C MET A 7 -5.26 7.32 -20.81
N SER A 8 -4.42 6.53 -21.49
CA SER A 8 -3.78 5.35 -20.91
C SER A 8 -2.81 5.75 -19.77
N PRO A 9 -2.60 4.91 -18.72
CA PRO A 9 -1.66 5.21 -17.64
C PRO A 9 -0.24 5.56 -18.12
N GLU A 10 0.23 4.92 -19.20
CA GLU A 10 1.52 5.29 -19.81
C GLU A 10 1.51 6.70 -20.40
N GLU A 11 0.44 7.12 -21.07
CA GLU A 11 0.33 8.46 -21.66
C GLU A 11 0.25 9.53 -20.59
N MET A 12 -0.49 9.26 -19.50
CA MET A 12 -0.53 10.12 -18.33
C MET A 12 0.86 10.24 -17.69
N SER A 13 1.61 9.15 -17.58
CA SER A 13 2.98 9.19 -17.07
C SER A 13 3.93 9.99 -17.96
N ILE A 14 3.82 9.85 -19.30
CA ILE A 14 4.63 10.59 -20.27
C ILE A 14 4.30 12.09 -20.21
N LEU A 15 3.03 12.46 -20.07
CA LEU A 15 2.61 13.84 -19.85
C LEU A 15 3.15 14.41 -18.54
N LEU A 16 3.13 13.64 -17.46
CA LEU A 16 3.72 14.04 -16.18
C LEU A 16 5.24 14.26 -16.31
N PHE A 17 5.98 13.36 -16.96
CA PHE A 17 7.41 13.54 -17.21
C PHE A 17 7.72 14.73 -18.12
N ARG A 18 6.90 14.97 -19.14
CA ARG A 18 7.07 16.12 -20.05
C ARG A 18 6.74 17.44 -19.35
N SER A 19 5.72 17.43 -18.48
CA SER A 19 5.38 18.53 -17.56
C SER A 19 6.52 18.82 -16.59
N MET A 20 7.14 17.79 -15.99
CA MET A 20 8.32 17.90 -15.14
C MET A 20 9.51 18.60 -15.83
N GLY A 21 9.68 18.38 -17.14
CA GLY A 21 10.68 19.09 -17.95
C GLY A 21 10.36 20.56 -18.20
N ALA A 22 9.08 20.94 -18.20
CA ALA A 22 8.59 22.30 -18.39
C ALA A 22 8.57 23.15 -17.10
N PHE A 23 8.75 22.52 -15.93
CA PHE A 23 8.87 23.26 -14.67
C PHE A 23 10.17 24.08 -14.64
N GLY A 24 10.03 25.39 -14.44
CA GLY A 24 11.17 26.28 -14.17
C GLY A 24 11.91 25.88 -12.88
N ALA A 25 13.04 26.54 -12.59
CA ALA A 25 13.91 26.21 -11.45
C ALA A 25 13.14 26.08 -10.11
N ARG A 26 12.14 26.94 -9.87
CA ARG A 26 11.27 26.87 -8.68
C ARG A 26 10.46 25.58 -8.59
N GLY A 27 9.92 25.10 -9.70
CA GLY A 27 9.15 23.85 -9.74
C GLY A 27 10.00 22.62 -9.48
N LYS A 28 11.22 22.59 -10.05
CA LYS A 28 12.21 21.54 -9.77
C LYS A 28 12.60 21.52 -8.29
N CYS A 29 12.81 22.68 -7.66
CA CYS A 29 13.06 22.76 -6.23
C CYS A 29 11.87 22.22 -5.41
N VAL A 30 10.62 22.58 -5.74
CA VAL A 30 9.44 22.07 -5.03
C VAL A 30 9.32 20.55 -5.18
N LEU A 31 9.58 20.00 -6.37
CA LEU A 31 9.55 18.56 -6.59
C LEU A 31 10.63 17.84 -5.77
N ILE A 32 11.87 18.34 -5.79
CA ILE A 32 12.95 17.79 -4.96
C ILE A 32 12.57 17.84 -3.49
N LEU A 33 12.05 18.97 -3.00
CA LEU A 33 11.60 19.09 -1.61
C LEU A 33 10.49 18.10 -1.27
N LEU A 34 9.52 17.90 -2.17
CA LEU A 34 8.45 16.92 -1.99
C LEU A 34 9.00 15.49 -1.91
N VAL A 35 9.88 15.11 -2.83
CA VAL A 35 10.51 13.78 -2.84
C VAL A 35 11.37 13.58 -1.58
N SER A 36 12.13 14.58 -1.19
CA SER A 36 12.93 14.55 0.05
C SER A 36 12.04 14.42 1.29
N LEU A 37 10.90 15.11 1.35
CA LEU A 37 9.94 15.00 2.45
C LEU A 37 9.33 13.60 2.53
N LEU A 38 8.93 13.02 1.38
CA LEU A 38 8.42 11.65 1.32
C LEU A 38 9.48 10.65 1.78
N PHE A 39 10.72 10.78 1.30
CA PHE A 39 11.82 9.93 1.72
C PHE A 39 12.09 10.03 3.22
N ALA A 40 12.13 11.25 3.77
CA ALA A 40 12.28 11.48 5.19
C ALA A 40 11.15 10.82 6.00
N PHE A 41 9.91 10.88 5.50
CA PHE A 41 8.77 10.21 6.13
C PHE A 41 8.95 8.69 6.17
N PHE A 42 9.38 8.05 5.07
CA PHE A 42 9.66 6.61 5.05
C PHE A 42 10.80 6.22 6.00
N LEU A 43 11.81 7.07 6.16
CA LEU A 43 12.89 6.84 7.13
C LEU A 43 12.41 6.85 8.58
N LEU A 44 11.30 7.53 8.91
CA LEU A 44 10.75 7.51 10.27
C LEU A 44 10.36 6.09 10.72
N ILE A 45 9.97 5.22 9.78
CA ILE A 45 9.56 3.84 10.09
C ILE A 45 10.70 3.05 10.77
N PRO A 46 11.87 2.82 10.14
CA PRO A 46 12.96 2.12 10.79
C PRO A 46 13.55 2.92 11.96
N ILE A 47 13.55 4.27 11.91
CA ILE A 47 14.08 5.09 13.01
C ILE A 47 13.28 4.85 14.30
N PHE A 48 11.95 4.94 14.24
CA PHE A 48 11.11 4.70 15.42
C PHE A 48 11.22 3.25 15.91
N TRP A 49 11.33 2.30 14.99
CA TRP A 49 11.53 0.90 15.35
C TRP A 49 12.84 0.69 16.13
N CYS A 50 13.95 1.23 15.64
CA CYS A 50 15.24 1.15 16.32
C CYS A 50 15.22 1.87 17.67
N LEU A 51 14.68 3.09 17.75
CA LEU A 51 14.58 3.85 19.00
C LEU A 51 13.79 3.08 20.07
N ARG A 52 12.72 2.38 19.67
CA ARG A 52 11.94 1.55 20.58
C ARG A 52 12.70 0.28 20.96
N ALA A 53 13.30 -0.40 20.01
CA ALA A 53 14.07 -1.63 20.26
C ALA A 53 15.25 -1.37 21.22
N ASP A 54 15.92 -0.23 21.07
CA ASP A 54 17.01 0.25 21.94
C ASP A 54 16.49 0.77 23.30
N SER A 55 15.19 0.64 23.58
CA SER A 55 14.54 1.10 24.82
C SER A 55 14.75 2.59 25.12
N THR A 56 15.09 3.39 24.09
CA THR A 56 15.27 4.85 24.22
C THR A 56 13.94 5.56 24.41
N ILE A 57 12.86 5.03 23.81
CA ILE A 57 11.49 5.51 23.98
C ILE A 57 10.62 4.45 24.67
N SER A 58 9.74 4.88 25.58
CA SER A 58 8.86 4.01 26.37
C SER A 58 7.47 3.79 25.74
N TRP A 59 7.23 4.28 24.53
CA TRP A 59 5.91 4.28 23.89
C TRP A 59 5.42 2.87 23.52
N TYR A 60 4.10 2.69 23.44
CA TYR A 60 3.51 1.46 22.93
C TYR A 60 3.92 1.20 21.48
N TRP A 61 4.06 -0.08 21.11
CA TRP A 61 4.46 -0.45 19.74
C TRP A 61 3.46 0.01 18.68
N ALA A 62 2.16 0.10 19.03
CA ALA A 62 1.15 0.70 18.17
C ALA A 62 1.44 2.19 17.83
N VAL A 63 2.03 2.94 18.77
CA VAL A 63 2.42 4.35 18.57
C VAL A 63 3.67 4.44 17.71
N VAL A 64 4.63 3.55 17.92
CA VAL A 64 5.86 3.43 17.11
C VAL A 64 5.52 3.15 15.63
N CYS A 65 4.44 2.40 15.39
CA CYS A 65 3.97 2.08 14.05
C CYS A 65 3.14 3.19 13.37
N ILE A 66 2.95 4.38 13.96
CA ILE A 66 2.16 5.48 13.36
C ILE A 66 2.58 5.82 11.93
N PRO A 67 3.87 6.02 11.61
CA PRO A 67 4.27 6.29 10.23
C PRO A 67 3.86 5.17 9.27
N LEU A 68 3.91 3.91 9.74
CA LEU A 68 3.50 2.74 8.96
C LEU A 68 1.98 2.69 8.77
N TRP A 69 1.18 2.99 9.81
CA TRP A 69 -0.29 3.06 9.70
C TRP A 69 -0.77 4.08 8.67
N ILE A 70 -0.05 5.21 8.53
CA ILE A 70 -0.36 6.22 7.51
C ILE A 70 -0.09 5.64 6.12
N VAL A 71 1.03 4.96 5.91
CA VAL A 71 1.34 4.28 4.63
C VAL A 71 0.26 3.25 4.30
N ASP A 72 -0.11 2.39 5.26
CA ASP A 72 -1.15 1.39 5.08
C ASP A 72 -2.49 2.03 4.73
N THR A 73 -2.87 3.09 5.45
CA THR A 73 -4.14 3.79 5.21
C THR A 73 -4.20 4.34 3.79
N ILE A 74 -3.12 4.96 3.30
CA ILE A 74 -3.03 5.44 1.92
C ILE A 74 -3.10 4.26 0.95
N TYR A 75 -2.36 3.19 1.20
CA TYR A 75 -2.33 1.99 0.36
C TYR A 75 -3.71 1.35 0.22
N TYR A 76 -4.39 1.05 1.33
CA TYR A 76 -5.72 0.42 1.32
C TYR A 76 -6.81 1.34 0.78
N CYS A 77 -6.69 2.66 1.00
CA CYS A 77 -7.59 3.64 0.40
C CYS A 77 -7.45 3.65 -1.12
N CYS A 78 -6.22 3.76 -1.64
CA CYS A 78 -5.95 3.68 -3.07
C CYS A 78 -6.41 2.35 -3.67
N LEU A 79 -6.15 1.24 -2.99
CA LEU A 79 -6.57 -0.09 -3.41
C LEU A 79 -8.09 -0.21 -3.50
N GLY A 80 -8.82 0.29 -2.49
CA GLY A 80 -10.28 0.33 -2.49
C GLY A 80 -10.84 1.20 -3.62
N CYS A 81 -10.26 2.39 -3.83
CA CYS A 81 -10.65 3.27 -4.94
C CYS A 81 -10.41 2.62 -6.31
N MET A 82 -9.29 1.95 -6.52
CA MET A 82 -9.01 1.23 -7.78
C MET A 82 -10.05 0.13 -8.06
N TYR A 83 -10.41 -0.65 -7.03
CA TYR A 83 -11.41 -1.70 -7.20
C TYR A 83 -12.83 -1.15 -7.43
N ALA A 84 -13.17 0.00 -6.85
CA ALA A 84 -14.45 0.67 -7.08
C ALA A 84 -14.52 1.31 -8.48
N SER A 85 -13.46 2.00 -8.92
CA SER A 85 -13.44 2.72 -10.21
C SER A 85 -13.34 1.79 -11.42
N SER A 86 -12.81 0.57 -11.25
CA SER A 86 -12.72 -0.43 -12.31
C SER A 86 -14.09 -0.87 -12.87
N ASP A 87 -15.20 -0.50 -12.23
CA ASP A 87 -16.58 -0.82 -12.68
C ASP A 87 -17.19 0.30 -13.55
N ALA A 88 -16.58 1.49 -13.62
CA ALA A 88 -17.21 2.71 -14.12
C ALA A 88 -16.81 3.12 -15.56
N GLY A 89 -15.96 2.34 -16.25
CA GLY A 89 -15.32 2.76 -17.50
C GLY A 89 -15.27 1.67 -18.58
N VAL A 90 -16.30 0.85 -18.71
CA VAL A 90 -16.32 -0.22 -19.72
C VAL A 90 -16.83 0.33 -21.05
N ASP A 91 -15.90 0.62 -21.95
CA ASP A 91 -16.16 0.72 -23.38
C ASP A 91 -16.57 -0.68 -23.89
N PRO A 92 -17.75 -0.87 -24.51
CA PRO A 92 -18.27 -2.18 -24.89
C PRO A 92 -17.39 -2.98 -25.87
N GLU A 93 -16.32 -2.39 -26.42
CA GLU A 93 -15.43 -3.03 -27.39
C GLU A 93 -14.20 -3.71 -26.78
N ASP A 94 -13.83 -3.44 -25.51
CA ASP A 94 -12.67 -4.09 -24.88
C ASP A 94 -13.08 -5.35 -24.11
N LYS A 95 -12.85 -6.53 -24.72
CA LYS A 95 -13.05 -7.85 -24.11
C LYS A 95 -11.96 -8.18 -23.07
N THR A 96 -11.56 -7.21 -22.24
CA THR A 96 -10.74 -7.49 -21.07
C THR A 96 -11.62 -8.28 -20.10
N GLN A 97 -11.25 -9.53 -19.81
CA GLN A 97 -11.96 -10.40 -18.86
C GLN A 97 -12.22 -9.66 -17.56
N GLU A 98 -13.42 -9.11 -17.38
CA GLU A 98 -13.80 -8.46 -16.15
C GLU A 98 -13.78 -9.51 -15.04
N LYS A 99 -12.82 -9.37 -14.13
CA LYS A 99 -12.76 -10.25 -12.97
C LYS A 99 -14.01 -10.00 -12.14
N PRO A 100 -14.71 -11.05 -11.70
CA PRO A 100 -15.96 -10.91 -10.97
C PRO A 100 -15.76 -10.06 -9.71
N PRO A 101 -16.78 -9.31 -9.25
CA PRO A 101 -16.68 -8.47 -8.06
C PRO A 101 -16.23 -9.25 -6.82
N LEU A 102 -16.58 -10.54 -6.75
CA LEU A 102 -16.11 -11.46 -5.71
C LEU A 102 -14.57 -11.62 -5.72
N TYR A 103 -13.94 -11.63 -6.89
CA TYR A 103 -12.48 -11.68 -6.99
C TYR A 103 -11.83 -10.37 -6.50
N LYS A 104 -12.40 -9.21 -6.85
CA LYS A 104 -11.93 -7.90 -6.35
C LYS A 104 -12.02 -7.84 -4.82
N LEU A 105 -13.15 -8.27 -4.25
CA LEU A 105 -13.33 -8.38 -2.80
C LEU A 105 -12.33 -9.36 -2.18
N TYR A 106 -12.16 -10.54 -2.78
CA TYR A 106 -11.17 -11.52 -2.34
C TYR A 106 -9.75 -10.95 -2.32
N ALA A 107 -9.33 -10.25 -3.38
CA ALA A 107 -8.01 -9.62 -3.45
C ALA A 107 -7.81 -8.56 -2.36
N PHE A 108 -8.84 -7.75 -2.09
CA PHE A 108 -8.84 -6.77 -1.01
C PHE A 108 -8.75 -7.43 0.38
N LEU A 109 -9.58 -8.45 0.65
CA LEU A 109 -9.57 -9.21 1.91
C LEU A 109 -8.24 -9.93 2.12
N LYS A 110 -7.67 -10.49 1.05
CA LYS A 110 -6.34 -11.09 1.07
C LYS A 110 -5.28 -10.07 1.43
N ALA A 111 -5.31 -8.86 0.85
CA ALA A 111 -4.38 -7.79 1.22
C ALA A 111 -4.51 -7.41 2.71
N LEU A 112 -5.74 -7.30 3.23
CA LEU A 112 -5.99 -6.99 4.65
C LEU A 112 -5.35 -7.99 5.63
N LEU A 113 -5.05 -9.23 5.22
CA LEU A 113 -4.31 -10.17 6.07
C LEU A 113 -2.95 -9.62 6.50
N LEU A 114 -2.29 -8.82 5.65
CA LEU A 114 -1.01 -8.18 5.99
C LEU A 114 -1.18 -7.07 7.03
N LEU A 115 -2.28 -6.31 6.97
CA LEU A 115 -2.60 -5.34 8.00
C LEU A 115 -2.90 -6.02 9.34
N VAL A 116 -3.66 -7.13 9.32
CA VAL A 116 -3.94 -7.93 10.51
C VAL A 116 -2.66 -8.47 11.12
N LEU A 117 -1.74 -8.98 10.30
CA LEU A 117 -0.40 -9.41 10.74
C LEU A 117 0.33 -8.27 11.48
N GLN A 118 0.36 -7.08 10.88
CA GLN A 118 1.04 -5.94 11.47
C GLN A 118 0.46 -5.54 12.82
N ILE A 119 -0.88 -5.58 12.96
CA ILE A 119 -1.57 -5.36 14.24
C ILE A 119 -1.17 -6.42 15.26
N PHE A 120 -1.17 -7.70 14.88
CA PHE A 120 -0.77 -8.78 15.79
C PHE A 120 0.68 -8.66 16.23
N LEU A 121 1.59 -8.26 15.34
CA LEU A 121 2.99 -7.98 15.69
C LEU A 121 3.08 -6.84 16.70
N ALA A 122 2.36 -5.74 16.48
CA ALA A 122 2.34 -4.62 17.42
C ALA A 122 1.83 -5.04 18.81
N LEU A 123 0.74 -5.80 18.87
CA LEU A 123 0.18 -6.33 20.13
C LEU A 123 1.12 -7.32 20.82
N LYS A 124 1.76 -8.20 20.05
CA LYS A 124 2.72 -9.18 20.57
C LYS A 124 3.95 -8.50 21.15
N LEU A 125 4.51 -7.52 20.45
CA LEU A 125 5.65 -6.73 20.91
C LEU A 125 5.31 -5.90 22.14
N ASN A 126 4.06 -5.49 22.30
CA ASN A 126 3.59 -4.77 23.48
C ASN A 126 3.38 -5.67 24.71
N GLY A 127 3.41 -6.99 24.53
CA GLY A 127 3.14 -7.96 25.60
C GLY A 127 1.66 -8.19 25.88
N ASP A 128 0.75 -7.58 25.09
CA ASP A 128 -0.70 -7.74 25.27
C ASP A 128 -1.20 -9.11 24.79
N LEU A 129 -0.39 -9.80 23.97
CA LEU A 129 -0.72 -11.09 23.36
C LEU A 129 0.20 -12.20 23.87
N SER A 130 -0.38 -13.20 24.56
CA SER A 130 0.35 -14.36 25.09
C SER A 130 0.67 -15.43 24.03
N TRP A 131 0.17 -15.27 22.80
CA TRP A 131 0.31 -16.24 21.70
C TRP A 131 1.76 -16.45 21.29
N THR A 132 2.08 -17.61 20.73
CA THR A 132 3.37 -17.90 20.10
C THR A 132 3.57 -17.06 18.84
N LEU A 133 4.84 -16.92 18.40
CA LEU A 133 5.14 -16.21 17.14
C LEU A 133 4.49 -16.90 15.93
N VAL A 134 4.33 -18.22 15.97
CA VAL A 134 3.67 -18.98 14.90
C VAL A 134 2.21 -18.58 14.76
N GLU A 135 1.50 -18.44 15.89
CA GLU A 135 0.10 -17.99 15.91
C GLU A 135 -0.04 -16.54 15.43
N VAL A 136 0.89 -15.66 15.81
CA VAL A 136 0.93 -14.27 15.31
C VAL A 136 1.14 -14.21 13.80
N LEU A 137 1.90 -15.15 13.23
CA LEU A 137 2.19 -15.24 11.80
C LEU A 137 1.09 -15.94 10.97
N ILE A 138 0.00 -16.42 11.58
CA ILE A 138 -1.10 -17.07 10.86
C ILE A 138 -1.60 -16.25 9.66
N PRO A 139 -1.88 -14.93 9.77
CA PRO A 139 -2.37 -14.16 8.63
C PRO A 139 -1.36 -14.13 7.47
N TYR A 140 -0.06 -14.11 7.78
CA TYR A 140 1.00 -14.20 6.77
C TYR A 140 0.99 -15.56 6.06
N PHE A 141 0.91 -16.66 6.82
CA PHE A 141 0.87 -18.01 6.23
C PHE A 141 -0.37 -18.22 5.36
N VAL A 142 -1.53 -17.68 5.77
CA VAL A 142 -2.74 -17.70 4.93
C VAL A 142 -2.53 -16.89 3.66
N TYR A 143 -1.99 -15.67 3.77
CA TYR A 143 -1.71 -14.81 2.62
C TYR A 143 -0.75 -15.47 1.62
N ASP A 144 0.34 -16.05 2.11
CA ASP A 144 1.34 -16.72 1.28
C ASP A 144 0.80 -18.02 0.65
N GLY A 145 0.05 -18.82 1.42
CA GLY A 145 -0.64 -20.00 0.91
C GLY A 145 -1.62 -19.68 -0.21
N LEU A 146 -2.39 -18.59 -0.08
CA LEU A 146 -3.27 -18.09 -1.14
C LEU A 146 -2.50 -17.64 -2.39
N ASN A 147 -1.36 -16.94 -2.22
CA ASN A 147 -0.48 -16.58 -3.34
C ASN A 147 0.06 -17.80 -4.06
N LEU A 148 0.47 -18.83 -3.33
CA LEU A 148 0.97 -20.07 -3.89
C LEU A 148 -0.12 -20.78 -4.71
N LEU A 149 -1.34 -20.89 -4.15
CA LEU A 149 -2.47 -21.51 -4.83
C LEU A 149 -2.85 -20.79 -6.12
N GLU A 150 -2.88 -19.46 -6.13
CA GLU A 150 -3.14 -18.67 -7.35
C GLU A 150 -2.08 -18.91 -8.42
N ARG A 151 -0.80 -18.97 -8.02
CA ARG A 151 0.30 -19.24 -8.95
C ARG A 151 0.22 -20.65 -9.53
N LEU A 152 -0.28 -21.62 -8.77
CA LEU A 152 -0.48 -23.00 -9.22
C LEU A 152 -1.73 -23.17 -10.09
N ALA A 153 -2.80 -22.43 -9.80
CA ALA A 153 -4.07 -22.51 -10.53
C ALA A 153 -4.10 -21.68 -11.82
N GLY A 154 -3.29 -20.61 -11.89
CA GLY A 154 -3.14 -19.75 -13.07
C GLY A 154 -1.97 -20.12 -13.99
N GLY A 155 -1.26 -21.21 -13.70
CA GLY A 155 -0.21 -21.78 -14.54
C GLY A 155 -0.74 -22.79 -15.56
#